data_AF-A0A5C6E8Q8-F1
#
_entry.id   AF-A0A5C6E8Q8-F1
#
_cell.length_a   1.000
_cell.length_b   1.000
_cell.length_c   1.000
_cell.angle_alpha   90.00
_cell.angle_beta   90.00
_cell.angle_gamma   90.00
#
_symmetry.space_group_name_H-M   'P 1'
#
loop_
_entity.id
_entity.type
_entity.pdbx_description
1 polymer ?
#
loop_
_entity_poly.entity_id
_entity_poly.type
_entity_poly.pdbx_seq_one_letter_code
_entity_poly.pdbx_strand_id
1 'polypeptide(L)' 'MSKPPVKEFRMGLIKATIWENQTKHGVKYTTTLTRLFKNGESWVESSRFGRDDLPLISKVSDQAHTWIFSKQQGE' A
#
# COMPACT_ATOMS: atom_id res chain seq x y z
N MET A 1 -7.81 -3.42 -18.42
CA MET A 1 -7.11 -2.24 -17.89
C MET A 1 -6.95 -2.41 -16.39
N SER A 2 -5.76 -2.20 -15.83
CA SER A 2 -5.57 -2.26 -14.38
C SER A 2 -6.31 -1.09 -13.73
N LYS A 3 -7.16 -1.35 -12.73
CA LYS A 3 -7.82 -0.28 -11.98
C LYS A 3 -6.76 0.53 -11.23
N PRO A 4 -6.85 1.87 -11.17
CA PRO A 4 -5.93 2.66 -10.37
C PRO A 4 -6.06 2.27 -8.89
N PRO A 5 -5.01 2.47 -8.08
CA PRO A 5 -5.10 2.26 -6.65
C PRO A 5 -6.12 3.22 -6.02
N VAL A 6 -6.87 2.74 -5.03
CA VAL A 6 -7.94 3.51 -4.38
C VAL A 6 -7.42 4.34 -3.20
N LYS A 7 -6.27 3.98 -2.65
CA LYS A 7 -5.62 4.71 -1.56
C LYS A 7 -4.13 4.43 -1.53
N GLU A 8 -3.37 5.40 -1.08
CA GLU A 8 -1.95 5.26 -0.81
C GLU A 8 -1.59 5.93 0.52
N PHE A 9 -0.78 5.25 1.31
CA PHE A 9 -0.12 5.79 2.51
C PHE A 9 1.37 5.74 2.30
N ARG A 10 2.07 6.82 2.65
CA ARG A 10 3.51 6.93 2.45
C ARG A 10 4.19 7.53 3.67
N MET A 11 5.30 6.93 4.07
CA MET A 11 6.22 7.47 5.07
C MET A 11 7.65 7.35 4.56
N GLY A 12 8.28 8.49 4.29
CA GLY A 12 9.61 8.53 3.68
C GLY A 12 9.62 7.83 2.31
N LEU A 13 10.45 6.79 2.20
CA LEU A 13 10.58 5.95 1.01
C LEU A 13 9.63 4.74 1.01
N ILE A 14 8.92 4.48 2.09
CA ILE A 14 8.02 3.31 2.22
C ILE A 14 6.58 3.70 1.95
N LYS A 15 5.89 2.83 1.23
CA LYS A 15 4.56 3.07 0.70
C LYS A 15 3.68 1.84 0.86
N ALA A 16 2.43 2.04 1.25
CA ALA A 16 1.36 1.04 1.19
C ALA A 16 0.32 1.53 0.17
N THR A 17 0.17 0.80 -0.93
CA THR A 17 -0.79 1.10 -1.99
C THR A 17 -1.93 0.10 -1.94
N ILE A 18 -3.17 0.58 -1.81
CA ILE A 18 -4.37 -0.24 -1.67
C ILE A 18 -5.12 -0.30 -3.00
N TRP A 19 -5.54 -1.49 -3.37
CA TRP A 19 -6.28 -1.79 -4.60
C TRP A 19 -7.64 -2.39 -4.26
N GLU A 20 -8.66 -1.95 -5.00
CA GLU A 20 -10.00 -2.52 -4.88
C GLU A 20 -10.22 -3.60 -5.94
N ASN A 21 -10.61 -4.79 -5.48
CA ASN A 21 -10.90 -5.95 -6.30
C ASN A 21 -12.36 -6.35 -6.12
N GLN A 22 -13.11 -6.36 -7.22
CA GLN A 22 -14.49 -6.82 -7.24
C GLN A 22 -14.49 -8.35 -7.35
N THR A 23 -15.15 -9.04 -6.42
CA THR A 23 -15.26 -10.51 -6.41
C THR A 23 -16.73 -10.94 -6.40
N LYS A 24 -16.99 -12.22 -6.67
CA LYS A 24 -18.35 -12.80 -6.56
C LYS A 24 -18.96 -12.67 -5.16
N HIS A 25 -18.14 -12.43 -4.14
CA HIS A 25 -18.54 -12.32 -2.73
C HIS A 25 -18.39 -10.89 -2.20
N GLY A 26 -18.41 -9.90 -3.09
CA GLY A 26 -18.27 -8.49 -2.74
C GLY A 26 -16.87 -7.92 -2.95
N VAL A 27 -16.66 -6.70 -2.45
CA VAL A 27 -15.43 -5.94 -2.61
C VAL A 27 -14.35 -6.48 -1.66
N LYS A 28 -13.16 -6.73 -2.19
CA LYS A 28 -11.96 -7.04 -1.40
C LYS A 28 -10.86 -6.04 -1.68
N TYR A 29 -10.13 -5.67 -0.64
CA TYR A 29 -8.97 -4.80 -0.75
C TYR A 29 -7.68 -5.60 -0.65
N THR A 30 -6.71 -5.31 -1.52
CA THR A 30 -5.35 -5.82 -1.41
C THR A 30 -4.39 -4.66 -1.19
N THR A 31 -3.29 -4.91 -0.49
CA THR A 31 -2.27 -3.88 -0.22
C THR A 31 -0.92 -4.34 -0.76
N THR A 32 -0.26 -3.48 -1.53
CA THR A 32 1.13 -3.66 -1.96
C THR A 32 2.02 -2.75 -1.13
N LEU A 33 3.02 -3.32 -0.45
CA LEU A 33 4.07 -2.56 0.20
C LEU A 33 5.24 -2.38 -0.75
N THR A 34 5.73 -1.15 -0.91
CA THR A 34 6.91 -0.87 -1.74
C THR A 34 7.86 0.11 -1.07
N ARG A 35 9.14 -0.01 -1.42
CA ARG A 35 10.19 0.97 -1.14
C ARG A 35 10.56 1.70 -2.42
N LEU A 36 10.59 3.02 -2.36
CA LEU A 36 11.11 3.88 -3.41
C LEU A 36 12.62 4.06 -3.25
N PHE A 37 13.33 4.02 -4.36
CA PHE A 37 14.74 4.39 -4.42
C PHE A 37 15.03 5.05 -5.76
N LYS A 38 16.11 5.84 -5.83
CA LYS A 38 16.57 6.41 -7.09
C LYS A 38 17.51 5.43 -7.79
N ASN A 39 17.27 5.23 -9.08
CA ASN A 39 18.17 4.54 -10.00
C ASN A 39 18.53 5.51 -11.13
N GLY A 40 19.66 6.18 -10.99
CA GLY A 40 20.01 7.33 -11.83
C GLY A 40 19.01 8.48 -11.62
N GLU A 41 18.38 8.93 -12.71
CA GLU A 41 17.37 10.01 -12.70
C GLU A 41 15.96 9.51 -12.40
N SER A 42 15.75 8.19 -12.42
CA SER A 42 14.42 7.59 -12.28
C SER A 42 14.17 7.13 -10.85
N TRP A 43 12.94 7.34 -10.37
CA TRP A 43 12.44 6.67 -9.17
C TRP A 43 11.92 5.28 -9.52
N VAL A 44 12.31 4.29 -8.73
CA VAL A 44 11.95 2.89 -8.93
C VAL A 44 11.37 2.31 -7.64
N GLU A 45 10.44 1.38 -7.78
CA GLU A 45 9.85 0.64 -6.66
C GLU A 45 10.58 -0.69 -6.42
N SER A 46 10.72 -1.09 -5.16
CA SER A 46 11.24 -2.39 -4.75
C SER A 46 10.32 -3.04 -3.73
N SER A 47 10.28 -4.36 -3.72
CA SER A 47 9.68 -5.18 -2.66
C SER A 47 10.72 -5.71 -1.67
N ARG A 48 11.96 -5.21 -1.73
CA ARG A 48 13.04 -5.54 -0.79
C ARG A 48 13.16 -4.45 0.26
N PHE A 49 13.25 -4.87 1.51
CA PHE A 49 13.27 -3.97 2.67
C PHE A 49 14.49 -4.26 3.54
N GLY A 50 15.13 -3.20 3.99
CA GLY A 50 16.18 -3.25 5.00
C GLY A 50 15.62 -3.09 6.42
N ARG A 51 16.48 -3.26 7.42
CA ARG A 51 16.14 -3.13 8.84
C ARG A 51 15.40 -1.83 9.15
N ASP A 52 15.88 -0.72 8.60
CA ASP A 52 15.36 0.61 8.93
C ASP A 52 14.05 0.95 8.19
N ASP A 53 13.66 0.14 7.21
CA ASP A 53 12.36 0.25 6.54
C ASP A 53 11.23 -0.35 7.41
N LEU A 54 11.54 -1.34 8.25
CA LEU A 54 10.54 -2.12 8.99
C LEU A 54 9.63 -1.28 9.91
N PRO A 55 10.13 -0.29 10.68
CA PRO A 55 9.25 0.55 11.48
C PRO A 55 8.28 1.39 10.63
N LEU A 56 8.70 1.82 9.44
CA LEU A 56 7.84 2.56 8.52
C LEU A 56 6.81 1.64 7.87
N ILE A 57 7.20 0.42 7.50
CA ILE A 57 6.29 -0.62 7.00
C ILE A 57 5.17 -0.86 8.01
N SER A 58 5.51 -1.03 9.29
CA SER A 58 4.51 -1.23 10.35
C SER A 58 3.50 -0.07 10.37
N LYS A 59 3.97 1.17 10.36
CA LYS A 59 3.10 2.36 10.39
C LYS A 59 2.21 2.52 9.15
N VAL A 60 2.74 2.28 7.94
CA VAL A 60 1.91 2.38 6.72
C VAL A 60 0.94 1.19 6.60
N SER A 61 1.31 0.02 7.13
CA SER A 61 0.44 -1.15 7.20
C SER A 61 -0.73 -0.92 8.16
N ASP A 62 -0.47 -0.31 9.32
CA ASP A 62 -1.50 0.04 10.30
C ASP A 62 -2.52 1.05 9.75
N GLN A 63 -2.04 2.08 9.04
CA GLN A 63 -2.92 3.04 8.34
C GLN A 63 -3.75 2.36 7.23
N ALA A 64 -3.12 1.48 6.44
CA ALA A 64 -3.81 0.73 5.40
C ALA A 64 -4.90 -0.17 6.00
N HIS A 65 -4.58 -0.91 7.06
CA HIS A 65 -5.51 -1.73 7.81
C HIS A 65 -6.71 -0.92 8.32
N THR A 66 -6.44 0.18 9.03
CA THR A 66 -7.48 1.06 9.58
C THR A 66 -8.40 1.59 8.48
N TRP A 67 -7.84 2.04 7.36
CA TRP A 67 -8.64 2.51 6.23
C TRP A 67 -9.49 1.41 5.61
N ILE A 68 -8.93 0.22 5.37
CA ILE A 68 -9.67 -0.93 4.82
C ILE A 68 -10.84 -1.31 5.74
N PHE A 69 -10.60 -1.35 7.04
CA PHE A 69 -11.64 -1.68 8.02
C PHE A 69 -12.75 -0.62 8.04
N SER A 70 -12.41 0.66 7.95
CA SER A 70 -13.41 1.74 7.83
C SER A 70 -14.28 1.64 6.57
N LYS A 71 -13.80 1.00 5.50
CA LYS A 71 -14.59 0.73 4.29
C LYS A 71 -15.53 -0.47 4.42
N GLN A 72 -15.22 -1.41 5.29
CA GLN A 72 -16.07 -2.57 5.58
C GLN A 72 -17.17 -2.23 6.59
N GLN A 73 -16.97 -1.22 7.44
CA GLN A 73 -17.97 -0.73 8.39
C GLN A 73 -18.91 0.34 7.82
N GLY A 74 -18.71 0.72 6.56
CA GLY A 74 -19.55 1.68 5.84
C GLY A 74 -20.57 0.99 4.93
N GLU A 75 -21.46 0.21 5.52
CA GLU A 75 -22.78 -0.17 5.00
C GLU A 75 -23.81 -0.01 6.12
#